data_AF-A0A928VS52-F1
#
_entry.id   AF-A0A928VS52-F1
#
_cell.length_a   1.000
_cell.length_b   1.000
_cell.length_c   1.000
_cell.angle_alpha   90.00
_cell.angle_beta   90.00
_cell.angle_gamma   90.00
#
_symmetry.space_group_name_H-M   'P 1'
#
loop_
_entity.id
_entity.type
_entity.pdbx_description
1 polymer ?
#
loop_
_entity_poly.entity_id
_entity_poly.type
_entity_poly.pdbx_seq_one_letter_code
_entity_poly.pdbx_strand_id
1 'polypeptide(L)'
;MPARPDADRLLQQAKRLPLNDLEQLALSLAEEVERLKSAPAPVQDTDGWRQEYRKCGKFNCRCANTEYRHGPYWYRTIWVDGTAKKEYRRSKRR
;
A
#
# COMPACT_ATOMS: atom_id res chain seq x y z
N MET A 1 -2.77 -2.07 -5.59
CA MET A 1 -2.99 -3.35 -4.87
C MET A 1 -3.02 -4.43 -5.93
N PRO A 2 -2.10 -5.41 -5.94
CA PRO A 2 -2.22 -6.54 -6.84
C PRO A 2 -3.58 -7.23 -6.61
N ALA A 3 -4.17 -7.77 -7.67
CA ALA A 3 -5.42 -8.53 -7.56
C ALA A 3 -5.23 -9.68 -6.57
N ARG A 4 -6.22 -9.93 -5.71
CA ARG A 4 -6.19 -11.12 -4.86
C ARG A 4 -6.13 -12.35 -5.75
N PRO A 5 -5.26 -13.32 -5.45
CA PRO A 5 -5.22 -14.55 -6.23
C PRO A 5 -6.57 -15.27 -6.13
N ASP A 6 -6.96 -15.89 -7.25
CA ASP A 6 -8.17 -16.70 -7.34
C ASP A 6 -8.01 -17.96 -6.46
N ALA A 7 -8.70 -17.95 -5.31
CA ALA A 7 -8.59 -19.01 -4.31
C ALA A 7 -9.09 -20.37 -4.84
N ASP A 8 -10.14 -20.37 -5.67
CA ASP A 8 -10.70 -21.59 -6.26
C ASP A 8 -9.69 -22.21 -7.23
N ARG A 9 -9.06 -21.38 -8.07
CA ARG A 9 -8.02 -21.85 -8.98
C ARG A 9 -6.84 -22.47 -8.23
N LEU A 10 -6.38 -21.84 -7.15
CA LEU A 10 -5.28 -22.35 -6.33
C LEU A 10 -5.65 -23.68 -5.67
N LEU A 11 -6.87 -23.81 -5.16
CA LEU A 11 -7.35 -25.05 -4.55
C LEU A 11 -7.41 -26.19 -5.58
N GLN A 12 -7.85 -25.90 -6.81
CA GLN A 12 -7.87 -26.88 -7.90
C GLN A 12 -6.47 -27.34 -8.31
N GLN A 13 -5.47 -26.46 -8.23
CA GLN A 13 -4.07 -26.84 -8.46
C GLN A 13 -3.53 -27.72 -7.33
N ALA A 14 -3.82 -27.36 -6.07
CA ALA A 14 -3.40 -28.11 -4.90
C ALA A 14 -3.95 -29.55 -4.89
N LYS A 15 -5.21 -29.73 -5.31
CA LYS A 15 -5.86 -31.06 -5.43
C LYS A 15 -5.16 -32.04 -6.39
N ARG A 16 -4.26 -31.56 -7.25
CA ARG A 16 -3.52 -32.40 -8.21
C ARG A 16 -2.21 -32.95 -7.62
N LEU A 17 -1.81 -32.49 -6.44
CA LEU A 17 -0.58 -32.92 -5.78
C LEU A 17 -0.85 -34.12 -4.88
N PRO A 18 0.10 -35.06 -4.75
CA PRO A 18 0.03 -36.09 -3.72
C PRO A 18 0.18 -35.44 -2.33
N LEU A 19 -0.38 -36.09 -1.31
CA LEU A 19 -0.49 -35.54 0.04
C LEU A 19 0.86 -35.06 0.61
N ASN A 20 1.90 -35.87 0.46
CA ASN A 20 3.24 -35.55 0.97
C ASN A 20 3.83 -34.28 0.31
N ASP A 21 3.63 -34.10 -1.00
CA ASP A 21 4.11 -32.90 -1.70
C ASP A 21 3.33 -31.66 -1.26
N LEU A 22 2.04 -31.81 -0.97
CA LEU A 22 1.19 -30.75 -0.46
C LEU A 22 1.58 -30.33 0.96
N GLU A 23 1.95 -31.28 1.81
CA GLU A 23 2.47 -31.03 3.16
C GLU A 23 3.82 -30.29 3.11
N GLN A 24 4.75 -30.74 2.26
CA GLN A 24 6.04 -30.07 2.06
C GLN A 24 5.86 -28.64 1.52
N LEU A 25 4.95 -28.45 0.56
CA LEU A 25 4.65 -27.13 0.01
C LEU A 25 4.05 -26.20 1.08
N ALA A 26 3.15 -26.70 1.92
CA ALA A 26 2.55 -25.92 3.00
C ALA A 26 3.60 -25.45 4.03
N LEU A 27 4.53 -26.34 4.41
CA LEU A 27 5.65 -26.01 5.29
C LEU A 27 6.53 -24.91 4.69
N SER A 28 6.96 -25.08 3.44
CA SER A 28 7.80 -24.09 2.74
C SER A 28 7.13 -22.73 2.60
N LEU A 29 5.83 -22.69 2.29
CA LEU A 29 5.06 -21.45 2.21
C LEU A 29 4.89 -20.77 3.57
N ALA A 30 4.71 -21.55 4.64
CA ALA A 30 4.63 -21.02 6.00
C ALA A 30 5.94 -20.32 6.40
N GLU A 31 7.09 -20.96 6.13
CA GLU A 31 8.41 -20.35 6.36
C GLU A 31 8.61 -19.07 5.55
N GLU A 32 8.19 -19.06 4.28
CA GLU A 32 8.29 -17.86 3.43
C GLU A 32 7.41 -16.71 3.94
N VAL A 33 6.20 -17.01 4.43
CA VAL A 33 5.32 -16.01 5.05
C VAL A 33 5.98 -15.41 6.30
N GLU A 34 6.59 -16.22 7.17
CA GLU A 34 7.28 -15.71 8.36
C GLU A 34 8.52 -14.88 7.99
N ARG A 35 9.27 -15.29 6.95
CA ARG A 35 10.37 -14.49 6.38
C ARG A 35 9.88 -13.13 5.91
N LEU A 36 8.78 -13.08 5.15
CA LEU A 36 8.22 -11.85 4.60
C LEU A 36 7.61 -10.93 5.66
N LYS A 37 7.02 -11.49 6.73
CA LYS A 37 6.56 -10.72 7.89
C LYS A 37 7.72 -10.06 8.64
N SER A 38 8.85 -10.78 8.73
CA SER A 38 10.05 -10.32 9.43
C SER A 38 10.93 -9.42 8.57
N ALA A 39 10.76 -9.48 7.25
CA ALA A 39 11.48 -8.62 6.32
C ALA A 39 11.06 -7.15 6.53
N PRO A 40 12.00 -6.19 6.44
CA PRO A 40 11.63 -4.78 6.40
C PRO A 40 10.65 -4.58 5.24
N ALA A 41 9.55 -3.88 5.51
CA ALA A 41 8.55 -3.58 4.49
C ALA A 41 9.28 -3.06 3.24
N PRO A 42 9.00 -3.59 2.04
CA PRO A 42 9.66 -3.12 0.84
C PRO A 42 9.47 -1.61 0.79
N VAL A 43 10.60 -0.90 0.83
CA VAL A 43 10.59 0.56 0.73
C VAL A 43 10.02 0.83 -0.64
N GLN A 44 8.74 1.18 -0.71
CA GLN A 44 8.19 1.69 -1.96
C GLN A 44 9.02 2.93 -2.25
N ASP A 45 9.89 2.83 -3.27
CA ASP A 45 10.58 4.00 -3.78
C ASP A 45 9.51 4.94 -4.27
N THR A 46 9.22 5.91 -3.40
CA THR A 46 8.19 6.89 -3.61
C THR A 46 8.81 8.14 -4.19
N ASP A 47 10.07 8.15 -4.62
CA ASP A 47 10.80 9.37 -5.04
C ASP A 47 10.65 10.53 -4.03
N GLY A 48 10.55 10.20 -2.74
CA GLY A 48 10.29 11.16 -1.66
C GLY A 48 8.83 11.63 -1.52
N TRP A 49 7.90 11.07 -2.29
CA TRP A 49 6.45 11.33 -2.20
C TRP A 49 5.81 10.63 -0.99
N ARG A 50 5.05 11.40 -0.21
CA ARG A 50 4.33 10.98 0.99
C ARG A 50 2.84 11.22 0.80
N GLN A 51 2.01 10.43 1.46
CA GLN A 51 0.56 10.62 1.50
C GLN A 51 0.14 11.41 2.73
N GLU A 52 -0.80 12.34 2.56
CA GLU A 52 -1.40 13.09 3.66
C GLU A 52 -2.93 13.18 3.48
N TYR A 53 -3.65 12.95 4.56
CA TYR A 53 -5.07 13.29 4.66
C TYR A 53 -5.22 14.63 5.38
N ARG A 54 -5.88 15.61 4.75
CA ARG A 54 -5.95 17.00 5.23
C ARG A 54 -7.39 17.52 5.29
N LYS A 55 -7.63 18.47 6.20
CA LYS A 55 -8.84 19.29 6.18
C LYS A 55 -8.69 20.35 5.08
N CYS A 56 -9.70 20.55 4.24
CA CYS A 56 -9.62 21.48 3.12
C CYS A 56 -9.84 22.96 3.51
N GLY A 57 -10.30 23.23 4.75
CA GLY A 57 -10.53 24.60 5.25
C GLY A 57 -11.77 25.30 4.71
N LYS A 58 -12.59 24.65 3.86
CA LYS A 58 -13.86 25.23 3.38
C LYS A 58 -14.92 25.22 4.50
N PHE A 59 -15.56 26.37 4.71
CA PHE A 59 -16.53 26.61 5.79
C PHE A 59 -17.70 25.60 5.83
N ASN A 60 -18.17 25.11 4.67
CA ASN A 60 -19.25 24.13 4.56
C ASN A 60 -18.78 22.72 4.22
N CYS A 61 -17.52 22.39 4.49
CA CYS A 61 -17.03 21.05 4.20
C CYS A 61 -17.18 20.12 5.41
N ARG A 62 -17.60 18.87 5.16
CA ARG A 62 -17.64 17.81 6.17
C ARG A 62 -16.33 17.68 6.95
N CYS A 63 -15.18 17.91 6.31
CA CYS A 63 -13.89 17.81 6.98
C CYS A 63 -13.61 18.95 7.97
N ALA A 64 -14.36 20.05 7.96
CA ALA A 64 -14.13 21.17 8.86
C ALA A 64 -14.44 20.78 10.31
N ASN A 65 -15.65 20.24 10.52
CA ASN A 65 -16.23 20.02 11.86
C ASN A 65 -16.19 18.55 12.32
N THR A 66 -15.62 17.64 11.53
CA THR A 66 -15.52 16.21 11.88
C THR A 66 -14.08 15.72 11.79
N GLU A 67 -13.85 14.47 12.18
CA GLU A 67 -12.58 13.76 12.00
C GLU A 67 -12.32 13.36 10.53
N TYR A 68 -13.32 13.50 9.67
CA TYR A 68 -13.17 13.26 8.24
C TYR A 68 -12.09 14.16 7.64
N ARG A 69 -11.22 13.59 6.81
CA ARG A 69 -10.16 14.31 6.10
C ARG A 69 -10.22 13.97 4.61
N HIS A 70 -9.91 14.94 3.76
CA HIS A 70 -9.76 14.70 2.33
C HIS A 70 -8.40 14.09 2.03
N GLY A 71 -8.34 13.20 1.05
CA GLY A 71 -7.12 12.56 0.61
C GLY A 71 -7.39 11.22 -0.08
N PRO A 72 -6.33 10.44 -0.36
CA PRO A 72 -4.94 10.76 -0.08
C PRO A 72 -4.37 11.84 -1.03
N TYR A 73 -3.73 12.87 -0.47
CA TYR A 73 -2.93 13.82 -1.24
C TYR A 73 -1.47 13.38 -1.25
N TRP A 74 -0.87 13.32 -2.44
CA TRP A 74 0.55 13.04 -2.58
C TRP A 74 1.35 14.35 -2.55
N TYR A 75 2.36 14.42 -1.68
CA TYR A 75 3.27 15.56 -1.60
C TYR A 75 4.72 15.10 -1.40
N ARG A 76 5.69 15.88 -1.84
CA ARG A 76 7.10 15.71 -1.46
C ARG A 76 7.65 17.02 -0.91
N THR A 77 8.71 16.95 -0.11
CA THR A 77 9.40 18.14 0.39
C THR A 77 10.49 18.52 -0.60
N ILE A 78 10.45 19.73 -1.12
CA ILE A 78 11.47 20.32 -1.99
C ILE A 78 12.14 21.49 -1.28
N TRP A 79 13.42 21.71 -1.54
CA TRP A 79 14.15 22.90 -1.06
C TRP A 79 14.11 23.98 -2.12
N VAL A 80 13.59 25.16 -1.77
CA VAL A 80 13.51 26.33 -2.65
C VAL A 80 14.03 27.51 -1.84
N ASP A 81 15.12 28.13 -2.30
CA ASP A 81 15.76 29.29 -1.66
C ASP A 81 16.04 29.06 -0.16
N GLY A 82 16.62 27.91 0.19
CA GLY A 82 16.92 27.54 1.58
C GLY A 82 15.69 27.22 2.44
N THR A 83 14.49 27.21 1.87
CA THR A 83 13.24 26.92 2.59
C THR A 83 12.63 25.60 2.11
N ALA A 84 12.26 24.73 3.03
CA ALA A 84 11.52 23.51 2.73
C ALA A 84 10.05 23.83 2.37
N LYS A 85 9.62 23.49 1.15
CA LYS A 85 8.25 23.65 0.66
C LYS A 85 7.65 22.28 0.31
N LYS A 86 6.33 22.15 0.50
CA LYS A 86 5.59 20.96 0.05
C LYS A 86 5.17 21.14 -1.41
N GLU A 87 5.68 20.31 -2.30
CA GLU A 87 5.18 20.17 -3.65
C GLU A 87 4.10 19.10 -3.67
N TYR A 88 2.90 19.42 -4.17
CA TYR A 88 1.79 18.48 -4.26
C TYR A 88 1.69 17.94 -5.68
N ARG A 89 1.42 16.64 -5.81
CA ARG A 89 1.20 16.00 -7.11
C ARG A 89 -0.14 16.48 -7.64
N ARG A 90 -0.14 17.25 -8.73
CA ARG A 90 -1.37 17.50 -9.50
C ARG A 90 -1.80 16.18 -10.12
N SER A 91 -2.96 15.66 -9.73
CA SER A 91 -3.52 14.49 -10.39
C SER A 91 -3.89 14.85 -11.83
N LYS A 92 -3.05 14.48 -12.81
CA LYS A 92 -3.58 14.21 -14.15
C LYS A 92 -4.27 12.86 -14.05
N ARG A 93 -5.61 12.86 -14.05
CA ARG A 93 -6.39 11.65 -14.33
C ARG A 93 -5.81 11.02 -15.60
N ARG A 94 -5.40 9.76 -15.52
CA ARG A 94 -5.18 8.88 -16.65
C ARG A 94 -6.02 7.63 -16.39
#